data_AF-A0A514JR09-F1
#
_entry.id   AF-A0A514JR09-F1
#
_cell.length_a   1.000
_cell.length_b   1.000
_cell.length_c   1.000
_cell.angle_alpha   90.00
_cell.angle_beta   90.00
_cell.angle_gamma   90.00
#
_symmetry.space_group_name_H-M   'P 1'
#
loop_
_entity.id
_entity.type
_entity.pdbx_description
1 polymer ?
#
loop_
_entity_poly.entity_id
_entity_poly.type
_entity_poly.pdbx_seq_one_letter_code
_entity_poly.pdbx_strand_id
1 'polypeptide(L)'
;MSTLPVYRWRLAPDGLATRRQLRAAGLRPGGQNVAAQLERPRRRRGPLVAYLYRVDLALPVRPMTPARWAALAKANAARRTCPECGRDAGYVIPSSLGMCTPCAFPDEQCAA
;
A
#
# COMPACT_ATOMS: atom_id res chain seq x y z
N MET A 1 29.75 6.92 8.60
CA MET A 1 28.62 5.97 8.67
C MET A 1 27.70 6.44 9.79
N SER A 2 26.57 7.07 9.46
CA SER A 2 25.58 7.45 10.49
C SER A 2 24.87 6.19 10.95
N THR A 3 25.17 5.73 12.15
CA THR A 3 24.43 4.65 12.80
C THR A 3 23.07 5.21 13.23
N LEU A 4 21.98 4.59 12.77
CA LEU A 4 20.65 4.97 13.22
C LEU A 4 20.49 4.56 14.70
N PRO A 5 19.98 5.45 15.57
CA PRO A 5 19.73 5.09 16.96
C PRO A 5 18.69 3.97 17.03
N VAL A 6 18.96 2.97 17.86
CA VAL A 6 18.09 1.82 18.09
C VAL A 6 17.55 1.87 19.52
N TYR A 7 16.24 2.00 19.66
CA TYR A 7 15.54 2.02 20.93
C TYR A 7 14.91 0.66 21.23
N ARG A 8 14.90 0.26 22.51
CA ARG A 8 14.11 -0.89 22.94
C ARG A 8 12.62 -0.56 22.90
N TRP A 9 11.80 -1.60 22.80
CA TRP A 9 10.34 -1.51 22.86
C TRP A 9 9.85 -0.59 24.00
N ARG A 10 9.04 0.40 23.65
CA ARG A 10 8.49 1.45 24.54
C ARG A 10 9.50 2.42 25.17
N LEU A 11 10.75 2.44 24.72
CA LEU A 11 11.80 3.36 25.19
C LEU A 11 12.27 4.35 24.13
N ALA A 12 11.46 4.57 23.08
CA ALA A 12 11.76 5.63 22.12
C ALA A 12 11.37 6.99 22.71
N PRO A 13 12.17 8.05 22.48
CA PRO A 13 11.84 9.40 22.93
C PRO A 13 10.60 9.94 22.21
N ASP A 14 9.99 10.94 22.83
CA ASP A 14 8.88 11.68 22.23
C ASP A 14 9.31 12.39 20.93
N GLY A 15 8.33 12.74 20.11
CA GLY A 15 8.57 13.35 18.78
C GLY A 15 8.95 12.35 17.69
N LEU A 16 9.04 11.06 18.02
CA LEU A 16 9.21 9.97 17.06
C LEU A 16 7.92 9.14 16.95
N ALA A 17 7.55 8.81 15.72
CA ALA A 17 6.37 8.00 15.43
C ALA A 17 6.66 6.98 14.34
N THR A 18 6.07 5.80 14.48
CA THR A 18 6.02 4.80 13.42
C THR A 18 5.13 5.31 12.27
N ARG A 19 5.35 4.77 11.06
CA ARG A 19 4.50 5.07 9.90
C ARG A 19 3.01 4.85 10.16
N ARG A 20 2.67 3.85 10.99
CA ARG A 20 1.28 3.56 11.38
C ARG A 20 0.72 4.63 12.33
N GLN A 21 1.51 5.08 13.31
CA GLN A 21 1.12 6.17 14.22
C GLN A 21 0.93 7.49 13.47
N LEU A 22 1.85 7.83 12.56
CA LEU A 22 1.68 9.00 11.68
C LEU A 22 0.39 8.91 10.89
N ARG A 23 0.10 7.74 10.29
CA ARG A 23 -1.12 7.56 9.49
C ARG A 23 -2.40 7.72 10.33
N ALA A 24 -2.40 7.22 11.55
CA ALA A 24 -3.52 7.40 12.49
C ALA A 24 -3.74 8.88 12.84
N ALA A 25 -2.66 9.68 12.87
CA ALA A 25 -2.71 11.14 13.05
C ALA A 25 -3.00 11.92 11.75
N GLY A 26 -3.32 11.26 10.63
CA GLY A 26 -3.54 11.94 9.35
C GLY A 26 -2.25 12.48 8.71
N LEU A 27 -1.08 12.01 9.16
CA LEU A 27 0.24 12.44 8.71
C LEU A 27 0.93 11.35 7.85
N ARG A 28 1.94 11.78 7.09
CA ARG A 28 2.87 10.94 6.34
C ARG A 28 4.31 11.37 6.65
N PRO A 29 5.32 10.49 6.51
CA PRO A 29 6.72 10.85 6.78
C PRO A 29 7.29 12.03 5.97
N GLY A 30 6.60 12.52 4.94
CA GLY A 30 7.02 13.71 4.21
C GLY A 30 8.21 13.50 3.26
N GLY A 31 8.75 12.29 3.14
CA GLY A 31 9.96 12.00 2.35
C GLY A 31 11.25 12.00 3.18
N GLN A 32 11.14 12.14 4.50
CA GLN A 32 12.29 12.02 5.40
C GLN A 32 12.84 10.58 5.43
N ASN A 33 14.14 10.45 5.66
CA ASN A 33 14.78 9.16 5.96
C ASN A 33 14.35 8.64 7.33
N VAL A 34 14.59 7.35 7.58
CA VAL A 34 14.36 6.75 8.90
C VAL A 34 15.21 7.51 9.93
N ALA A 35 14.59 7.99 11.00
CA ALA A 35 15.28 8.74 12.05
C ALA A 35 15.80 7.80 13.15
N ALA A 36 15.09 6.71 13.43
CA ALA A 36 15.48 5.72 14.43
C ALA A 36 14.81 4.36 14.17
N GLN A 37 15.30 3.34 14.87
CA GLN A 37 14.74 2.00 14.88
C GLN A 37 14.21 1.66 16.28
N LEU A 38 13.09 0.97 16.34
CA LEU A 38 12.53 0.41 17.57
C LEU A 38 12.58 -1.12 17.48
N GLU A 39 13.16 -1.77 18.48
CA GLU A 39 13.29 -3.22 18.52
C GLU A 39 12.56 -3.85 19.70
N ARG A 40 11.76 -4.88 19.40
CA ARG A 40 11.17 -5.76 20.42
C ARG A 40 11.80 -7.16 20.31
N PRO A 41 12.58 -7.60 21.31
CA PRO A 41 13.20 -8.92 21.32
C PRO A 41 12.14 -10.04 21.27
N ARG A 42 12.50 -11.17 20.66
CA ARG A 42 11.69 -12.39 20.64
C ARG A 42 12.57 -13.60 20.98
N ARG A 43 12.03 -14.56 21.74
CA ARG A 43 12.80 -15.70 22.29
C ARG A 43 13.33 -16.69 21.24
N ARG A 44 12.65 -16.84 20.09
CA ARG A 44 12.95 -17.87 19.07
C ARG A 44 12.99 -17.33 17.63
N ARG A 45 12.91 -16.02 17.45
CA ARG A 45 12.87 -15.34 16.13
C ARG A 45 13.65 -14.03 16.25
N GLY A 46 14.10 -13.47 15.13
CA GLY A 46 14.70 -12.13 15.12
C GLY A 46 13.78 -11.07 15.76
N PRO A 47 14.31 -9.94 16.25
CA PRO A 47 13.50 -8.90 16.87
C PRO A 47 12.41 -8.39 15.92
N LEU A 48 11.31 -7.89 16.47
CA LEU A 48 10.38 -7.07 15.68
C LEU A 48 10.97 -5.68 15.56
N VAL A 49 11.07 -5.21 14.33
CA VAL A 49 11.65 -3.91 13.99
C VAL A 49 10.53 -2.97 13.57
N ALA A 50 10.51 -1.76 14.11
CA ALA A 50 9.68 -0.67 13.62
C ALA A 50 10.54 0.56 13.34
N TYR A 51 10.38 1.14 12.16
CA TYR A 51 11.06 2.38 11.80
C TYR A 51 10.31 3.59 12.33
N LEU A 52 11.07 4.50 12.92
CA LEU A 52 10.60 5.73 13.52
C LEU A 52 10.97 6.91 12.63
N TYR A 53 10.02 7.83 12.52
CA TYR A 53 10.11 9.07 11.76
C TYR A 53 9.82 10.21 12.72
N ARG A 54 10.40 11.38 12.45
CA ARG A 54 10.13 12.57 13.24
C ARG A 54 8.75 13.13 12.90
N VAL A 55 7.99 13.47 13.92
CA VAL A 55 6.62 13.98 13.80
C VAL A 55 6.61 15.43 13.30
N ASP A 56 7.59 16.24 13.71
CA ASP A 56 7.73 17.64 13.30
C ASP A 56 8.01 17.83 11.81
N LEU A 57 8.68 16.86 11.16
CA LEU A 57 8.91 16.83 9.72
C LEU A 57 7.80 16.11 8.95
N ALA A 58 6.79 15.58 9.64
CA ALA A 58 5.70 14.89 9.01
C ALA A 58 4.77 15.89 8.30
N LEU A 59 4.25 15.47 7.15
CA LEU A 59 3.32 16.28 6.36
C LEU A 59 1.92 15.68 6.43
N PRO A 60 0.86 16.47 6.25
CA PRO A 60 -0.47 15.92 6.07
C PRO A 60 -0.51 14.88 4.94
N VAL A 61 -1.32 13.84 5.15
CA VAL A 61 -1.61 12.87 4.10
C VAL A 61 -2.22 13.61 2.93
N ARG A 62 -1.73 13.32 1.72
CA ARG A 62 -2.28 13.91 0.49
C ARG A 62 -3.74 13.45 0.37
N PRO A 63 -4.72 14.37 0.35
CA PRO A 63 -6.12 14.00 0.23
C PRO A 63 -6.35 13.38 -1.14
N MET A 64 -7.40 12.57 -1.22
CA MET A 64 -7.89 12.08 -2.49
C MET A 64 -8.59 13.23 -3.22
N THR A 65 -8.22 13.49 -4.47
CA THR A 65 -8.80 14.57 -5.29
C THR A 65 -9.73 13.99 -6.34
N PRO A 66 -10.73 14.75 -6.84
CA PRO A 66 -11.60 14.31 -7.93
C PRO A 66 -10.82 13.82 -9.16
N ALA A 67 -9.74 14.51 -9.53
CA ALA A 67 -8.86 14.09 -10.63
C ALA A 67 -8.20 12.72 -10.38
N ARG A 68 -7.78 12.43 -9.14
CA ARG A 68 -7.24 11.10 -8.79
C ARG A 68 -8.31 10.02 -8.82
N TRP A 69 -9.53 10.33 -8.40
CA TRP A 69 -10.66 9.39 -8.52
C TRP A 69 -10.94 9.04 -9.98
N ALA A 70 -11.00 10.04 -10.85
CA ALA A 70 -11.18 9.84 -12.28
C ALA A 70 -10.04 9.01 -12.90
N ALA A 71 -8.79 9.28 -12.51
CA ALA A 71 -7.64 8.50 -12.97
C ALA A 71 -7.71 7.02 -12.55
N LEU A 72 -8.07 6.75 -11.29
CA LEU A 72 -8.27 5.37 -10.81
C LEU A 72 -9.44 4.68 -11.50
N ALA A 73 -10.55 5.38 -11.73
CA ALA A 73 -11.69 4.86 -12.46
C ALA A 73 -11.29 4.47 -13.89
N LYS A 74 -10.55 5.34 -14.60
CA LYS A 74 -10.03 5.06 -15.95
C LYS A 74 -9.06 3.86 -15.95
N ALA A 75 -8.16 3.79 -14.99
CA ALA A 75 -7.23 2.66 -14.85
C ALA A 75 -7.96 1.34 -14.51
N ASN A 76 -9.02 1.40 -13.71
CA ASN A 76 -9.87 0.24 -13.43
C ASN A 76 -10.65 -0.19 -14.65
N ALA A 77 -11.26 0.73 -15.39
CA ALA A 77 -11.96 0.43 -16.64
C ALA A 77 -11.03 -0.28 -17.62
N ALA A 78 -9.83 0.25 -17.86
CA ALA A 78 -8.85 -0.37 -18.76
C ALA A 78 -8.46 -1.80 -18.37
N ARG A 79 -8.44 -2.13 -17.06
CA ARG A 79 -8.14 -3.48 -16.58
C ARG A 79 -9.34 -4.44 -16.61
N ARG A 80 -10.54 -3.92 -16.78
CA ARG A 80 -11.80 -4.69 -16.77
C ARG A 80 -12.43 -4.81 -18.16
N THR A 81 -12.11 -3.90 -19.07
CA THR A 81 -12.56 -3.95 -20.46
C THR A 81 -11.77 -5.02 -21.20
N CYS A 82 -12.49 -6.00 -21.75
CA CYS A 82 -11.87 -7.04 -22.55
C CYS A 82 -11.40 -6.49 -23.91
N PRO A 83 -10.16 -6.78 -24.34
CA PRO A 83 -9.70 -6.39 -25.66
C PRO A 83 -10.47 -7.08 -26.79
N GLU A 84 -10.89 -8.34 -26.61
CA GLU A 84 -11.61 -9.11 -27.64
C GLU A 84 -13.06 -8.66 -27.86
N CYS A 85 -13.88 -8.61 -26.79
CA CYS A 85 -15.30 -8.30 -26.91
C CYS A 85 -15.67 -6.84 -26.57
N GLY A 86 -14.72 -6.04 -26.10
CA GLY A 86 -14.93 -4.63 -25.73
C GLY A 86 -15.80 -4.39 -24.49
N ARG A 87 -16.33 -5.44 -23.85
CA ARG A 87 -17.22 -5.32 -22.69
C ARG A 87 -16.42 -5.19 -21.39
N ASP A 88 -16.96 -4.42 -20.43
CA ASP A 88 -16.51 -4.46 -19.04
C ASP A 88 -16.90 -5.80 -18.41
N ALA A 89 -15.91 -6.61 -18.04
CA ALA A 89 -16.09 -7.94 -17.49
C ALA A 89 -16.64 -7.96 -16.05
N GLY A 90 -16.67 -6.82 -15.34
CA GLY A 90 -17.07 -6.78 -13.93
C GLY A 90 -15.93 -7.05 -12.94
N TYR A 91 -14.82 -7.61 -13.40
CA TYR A 91 -13.63 -7.98 -12.62
C TYR A 91 -12.34 -7.62 -13.37
N VAL A 92 -11.21 -7.56 -12.66
CA VAL A 92 -9.89 -7.34 -13.28
C VAL A 92 -9.51 -8.57 -14.08
N ILE A 93 -9.34 -8.40 -15.39
CA ILE A 93 -9.01 -9.49 -16.31
C ILE A 93 -7.65 -10.09 -15.93
N PRO A 94 -7.55 -11.41 -15.75
CA PRO A 94 -6.28 -12.07 -15.46
C PRO A 94 -5.27 -11.85 -16.58
N SER A 95 -4.06 -11.43 -16.22
CA SER A 95 -2.98 -11.21 -17.20
C SER A 95 -2.57 -12.49 -17.94
N SER A 96 -2.81 -13.67 -17.35
CA SER A 96 -2.54 -14.97 -17.97
C SER A 96 -3.50 -15.29 -19.13
N LEU A 97 -4.73 -14.79 -19.08
CA LEU A 97 -5.72 -15.01 -20.14
C LEU A 97 -5.64 -13.91 -21.21
N GLY A 98 -5.24 -12.69 -20.83
CA GLY A 98 -5.21 -11.53 -21.73
C GLY A 98 -6.59 -11.04 -22.19
N MET A 99 -7.65 -11.79 -21.88
CA MET A 99 -9.04 -11.54 -22.25
C MET A 99 -9.98 -12.01 -21.14
N CYS A 100 -11.25 -11.65 -21.27
CA CYS A 100 -12.29 -12.03 -20.33
C CYS A 100 -12.43 -13.55 -20.21
N THR A 101 -12.77 -14.09 -19.03
CA THR A 101 -13.08 -15.52 -18.86
C THR A 101 -14.15 -16.00 -19.83
N PRO A 102 -15.23 -15.23 -20.13
CA PRO A 102 -16.16 -15.64 -21.17
C PRO A 102 -15.57 -15.81 -22.57
N CYS A 103 -14.56 -15.00 -22.88
CA CYS A 103 -13.87 -14.97 -24.16
C CYS A 103 -12.88 -16.12 -24.26
N ALA A 104 -12.19 -16.43 -23.15
CA ALA A 104 -11.23 -17.51 -23.07
C ALA A 104 -11.92 -18.90 -23.02
N PHE A 105 -13.10 -18.98 -22.42
CA PHE A 105 -13.85 -20.22 -22.23
C PHE A 105 -15.33 -20.02 -22.61
N PRO A 106 -15.65 -19.88 -23.91
CA PRO A 106 -17.01 -19.65 -24.37
C PRO A 106 -17.96 -20.82 -24.06
N ASP A 107 -17.47 -22.06 -24.11
CA ASP A 107 -18.30 -23.27 -23.95
C ASP A 107 -18.58 -23.63 -22.47
N GLU A 108 -17.71 -23.21 -21.54
CA GLU A 108 -17.81 -23.57 -20.11
C GLU A 108 -18.91 -22.79 -19.36
N GLN A 109 -19.47 -21.73 -19.95
CA GLN A 109 -20.53 -20.93 -19.33
C GLN A 109 -21.92 -21.56 -19.43
N CYS A 110 -22.10 -22.59 -20.27
CA CYS A 110 -23.39 -23.30 -20.44
C CYS A 110 -23.64 -24.39 -19.38
N ALA A 111 -22.75 -24.58 -18.41
CA ALA A 111 -22.97 -25.51 -17.31
C ALA A 111 -23.85 -24.87 -16.23
N ALA A 112 -25.17 -25.02 -16.36
CA ALA A 112 -26.17 -24.78 -15.33
C ALA A 112 -26.68 -26.10 -14.75
#